data_AF-A0A212K0T3-F1
#
_entry.id   AF-A0A212K0T3-F1
#
_cell.length_a   1.000
_cell.length_b   1.000
_cell.length_c   1.000
_cell.angle_alpha   90.00
_cell.angle_beta   90.00
_cell.angle_gamma   90.00
#
_symmetry.space_group_name_H-M   'P 1'
#
loop_
_entity.id
_entity.type
_entity.pdbx_description
1 polymer ?
#
loop_
_entity_poly.entity_id
_entity_poly.type
_entity_poly.pdbx_seq_one_letter_code
_entity_poly.pdbx_strand_id
1 'polypeptide(L)'
;MKRLLCLLGILLLCSCSDPAGVVKDAKMARYPDRTIGQAMEQSFSNGVWKSAAHPGGGRDVIFVGIITNATHHRAVKDFLAKAAQNPAAFTLPDGVAALKGEELAAALAKLTDDYWPAGSPVELIWSDAAGDGTYILKHMENASWSAFGLTQDMILQVIFAR
;
A
#
# COMPACT_ATOMS: atom_id res chain seq x y z
N MET A 1 20.55 39.78 42.35
CA MET A 1 20.99 39.65 40.95
C MET A 1 19.91 38.92 40.17
N LYS A 2 19.13 39.66 39.36
CA LYS A 2 18.13 39.13 38.41
C LYS A 2 18.77 39.03 37.03
N ARG A 3 18.88 37.84 36.44
CA ARG A 3 18.91 37.55 34.97
C ARG A 3 18.69 36.04 34.80
N LEU A 4 18.02 35.48 33.81
CA LEU A 4 17.02 35.88 32.82
C LEU A 4 16.74 34.55 32.08
N LEU A 5 15.47 34.27 31.80
CA LEU A 5 14.94 33.20 30.97
C LEU A 5 15.71 33.00 29.63
N CYS A 6 15.91 31.74 29.25
CA CYS A 6 15.99 31.17 27.87
C CYS A 6 15.94 29.64 28.08
N LEU A 7 14.89 28.85 27.86
CA LEU A 7 13.80 28.84 26.87
C LEU A 7 14.30 28.90 25.42
N LEU A 8 14.89 27.79 24.95
CA LEU A 8 15.03 27.38 23.54
C LEU A 8 15.88 26.09 23.55
N GLY A 9 15.56 24.96 22.96
CA GLY A 9 14.42 24.49 22.18
C GLY A 9 14.76 23.02 21.94
N ILE A 10 14.00 22.11 22.54
CA ILE A 10 14.11 20.68 22.25
C ILE A 10 13.62 20.53 20.81
N LEU A 11 14.55 20.42 19.86
CA LEU A 11 14.31 19.97 18.50
C LEU A 11 13.87 18.50 18.56
N LEU A 12 12.61 18.29 18.92
CA LEU A 12 11.85 17.11 18.54
C LEU A 12 11.60 17.22 17.03
N LEU A 13 12.60 16.83 16.24
CA LEU A 13 12.37 16.31 14.90
C LEU A 13 11.65 14.98 15.07
N CYS A 14 10.36 15.03 15.42
CA CYS A 14 9.42 14.02 14.97
C CYS A 14 9.40 14.15 13.45
N SER A 15 10.37 13.50 12.79
CA SER A 15 10.22 13.14 11.40
C SER A 15 8.98 12.26 11.36
N CYS A 16 7.84 12.85 11.00
CA CYS A 16 6.66 12.12 10.58
C CYS A 16 7.08 11.36 9.33
N SER A 17 7.81 10.25 9.50
CA SER A 17 8.09 9.31 8.43
C SER A 17 6.73 8.81 8.00
N ASP A 18 6.23 9.30 6.85
CA ASP A 18 5.02 8.81 6.25
C ASP A 18 5.22 7.32 5.98
N PRO A 19 4.64 6.41 6.78
CA PRO A 19 5.00 5.00 6.70
C PRO A 19 4.59 4.41 5.35
N ALA A 20 3.57 4.99 4.70
CA ALA A 20 3.13 4.64 3.36
C ALA A 20 4.16 4.99 2.28
N GLY A 21 4.89 6.10 2.43
CA GLY A 21 5.94 6.52 1.51
C GLY A 21 7.12 5.54 1.43
N VAL A 22 7.32 4.69 2.44
CA VAL A 22 8.38 3.67 2.47
C VAL A 22 8.06 2.45 1.60
N VAL A 23 6.78 2.17 1.32
CA VAL A 23 6.37 1.01 0.50
C VAL A 23 6.24 1.37 -1.00
N LYS A 24 6.35 2.66 -1.33
CA LYS A 24 6.03 3.23 -2.65
C LYS A 24 6.88 2.69 -3.80
N ASP A 25 8.14 2.34 -3.54
CA ASP A 25 9.08 1.87 -4.58
C ASP A 25 9.20 0.33 -4.61
N ALA A 26 8.26 -0.40 -4.00
CA ALA A 26 8.35 -1.84 -3.79
C ALA A 26 9.64 -2.26 -3.04
N LYS A 27 10.30 -1.33 -2.34
CA LYS A 27 11.55 -1.53 -1.58
C LYS A 27 11.33 -1.24 -0.12
N MET A 28 12.07 -1.91 0.76
CA MET A 28 11.87 -1.86 2.20
C MET A 28 13.20 -2.03 2.93
N ALA A 29 13.41 -1.25 4.01
CA ALA A 29 14.52 -1.42 4.94
C ALA A 29 13.99 -1.76 6.34
N ARG A 30 14.39 -2.92 6.88
CA ARG A 30 14.07 -3.45 8.23
C ARG A 30 12.59 -3.81 8.47
N TYR A 31 12.36 -5.01 9.01
CA TYR A 31 11.05 -5.60 9.31
C TYR A 31 11.14 -6.37 10.65
N PRO A 32 10.11 -6.41 11.54
CA PRO A 32 8.77 -5.77 11.50
C PRO A 32 8.63 -4.34 12.07
N ASP A 33 9.60 -3.88 12.85
CA ASP A 33 9.26 -3.15 14.08
C ASP A 33 9.00 -1.64 13.97
N ARG A 34 9.03 -1.00 12.78
CA ARG A 34 8.72 0.45 12.71
C ARG A 34 7.86 0.91 11.54
N THR A 35 8.21 0.70 10.28
CA THR A 35 7.56 1.47 9.19
C THR A 35 6.57 0.66 8.36
N ILE A 36 6.89 -0.59 8.06
CA ILE A 36 6.07 -1.45 7.21
C ILE A 36 4.95 -2.10 7.99
N GLY A 37 5.22 -2.59 9.21
CA GLY A 37 4.19 -3.08 10.12
C GLY A 37 3.08 -2.03 10.27
N GLN A 38 3.46 -0.76 10.49
CA GLN A 38 2.51 0.35 10.58
C GLN A 38 1.77 0.65 9.27
N ALA A 39 2.45 0.64 8.12
CA ALA A 39 1.79 0.86 6.83
C ALA A 39 0.79 -0.26 6.49
N MET A 40 1.15 -1.50 6.81
CA MET A 40 0.29 -2.67 6.63
C MET A 40 -0.85 -2.69 7.64
N GLU A 41 -0.62 -2.36 8.91
CA GLU A 41 -1.67 -2.23 9.94
C GLU A 41 -2.65 -1.09 9.64
N GLN A 42 -2.20 -0.02 8.97
CA GLN A 42 -3.08 1.05 8.46
C GLN A 42 -3.95 0.59 7.28
N SER A 43 -3.50 -0.41 6.54
CA SER A 43 -4.10 -0.85 5.27
C SER A 43 -4.82 -2.19 5.38
N PHE A 44 -4.52 -2.99 6.40
CA PHE A 44 -5.02 -4.35 6.54
C PHE A 44 -5.23 -4.69 8.02
N SER A 45 -6.30 -5.41 8.33
CA SER A 45 -6.56 -5.95 9.67
C SER A 45 -6.10 -7.40 9.77
N ASN A 46 -5.98 -7.90 11.00
CA ASN A 46 -5.60 -9.28 11.30
C ASN A 46 -4.31 -9.73 10.61
N GLY A 47 -3.35 -8.80 10.52
CA GLY A 47 -2.06 -9.04 9.90
C GLY A 47 -1.28 -10.15 10.59
N VAL A 48 -0.94 -11.20 9.85
CA VAL A 48 -0.05 -12.28 10.28
C VAL A 48 1.20 -12.22 9.43
N TRP A 49 2.34 -12.34 10.10
CA TRP A 49 3.62 -12.29 9.43
C TRP A 49 4.39 -13.59 9.62
N LYS A 50 5.04 -14.02 8.54
CA LYS A 50 5.93 -15.17 8.52
C LYS A 50 7.23 -14.77 7.85
N SER A 51 8.32 -15.46 8.17
CA SER A 51 9.56 -15.30 7.43
C SER A 51 10.28 -16.61 7.26
N ALA A 52 11.01 -16.74 6.16
CA ALA A 52 11.82 -17.91 5.83
C ALA A 52 13.20 -17.45 5.35
N ALA A 53 14.26 -17.98 5.96
CA ALA A 53 15.62 -17.71 5.49
C ALA A 53 15.95 -18.58 4.28
N HIS A 54 16.73 -18.05 3.35
CA HIS A 54 17.23 -18.77 2.19
C HIS A 54 18.64 -19.33 2.45
N PRO A 55 18.99 -20.47 1.84
CA PRO A 55 20.39 -20.86 1.71
C PRO A 55 21.17 -19.75 1.00
N GLY A 56 22.16 -19.15 1.68
CA GLY A 56 22.91 -18.00 1.17
C GLY A 56 22.70 -16.68 1.92
N GLY A 57 21.88 -16.68 2.98
CA GLY A 57 21.78 -15.54 3.91
C GLY A 57 20.62 -14.58 3.65
N GLY A 58 19.91 -14.74 2.53
CA GLY A 58 18.70 -13.98 2.23
C GLY A 58 17.47 -14.40 3.05
N ARG A 59 16.36 -13.67 2.89
CA ARG A 59 15.09 -13.93 3.60
C ARG A 59 13.88 -13.50 2.78
N ASP A 60 12.85 -14.34 2.79
CA ASP A 60 11.50 -13.92 2.43
C ASP A 60 10.68 -13.58 3.67
N VAL A 61 9.87 -12.54 3.55
CA VAL A 61 8.88 -12.10 4.53
C VAL A 61 7.51 -12.14 3.86
N ILE A 62 6.57 -12.83 4.49
CA ILE A 62 5.22 -13.00 4.01
C ILE A 62 4.28 -12.30 4.98
N PHE A 63 3.43 -11.43 4.46
CA PHE A 63 2.30 -10.85 5.18
C PHE A 63 1.01 -11.44 4.64
N VAL A 64 0.12 -11.82 5.55
CA VAL A 64 -1.27 -12.12 5.24
C VAL A 64 -2.15 -11.20 6.06
N GLY A 65 -3.08 -10.50 5.42
CA GLY A 65 -3.99 -9.58 6.10
C GLY A 65 -5.37 -9.55 5.45
N ILE A 66 -6.24 -8.69 5.98
CA ILE A 66 -7.61 -8.50 5.48
C ILE A 66 -7.80 -7.04 5.06
N ILE A 67 -8.37 -6.80 3.88
CA ILE A 67 -8.72 -5.43 3.44
C ILE A 67 -9.71 -4.82 4.44
N THR A 68 -9.35 -3.69 5.05
CA THR A 68 -10.26 -2.98 5.97
C THR A 68 -11.26 -2.11 5.21
N ASN A 69 -12.38 -1.75 5.83
CA ASN A 69 -13.31 -0.74 5.29
C ASN A 69 -12.61 0.60 5.02
N ALA A 70 -11.66 1.00 5.87
CA ALA A 70 -10.92 2.24 5.68
C ALA A 70 -10.02 2.19 4.44
N THR A 71 -9.40 1.04 4.19
CA THR A 71 -8.58 0.78 3.00
C THR A 71 -9.43 0.76 1.75
N HIS A 72 -10.55 0.03 1.80
CA HIS A 72 -11.53 0.01 0.73
C HIS A 72 -11.97 1.44 0.34
N HIS A 73 -12.51 2.23 1.28
CA HIS A 73 -12.96 3.60 0.98
C HIS A 73 -11.84 4.51 0.48
N ARG A 74 -10.64 4.41 1.06
CA ARG A 74 -9.48 5.19 0.61
C ARG A 74 -9.12 4.83 -0.83
N ALA A 75 -9.08 3.55 -1.12
CA ALA A 75 -8.68 3.04 -2.40
C ALA A 75 -9.74 3.31 -3.48
N VAL A 76 -11.04 3.34 -3.13
CA VAL A 76 -12.13 3.93 -3.96
C VAL A 76 -11.81 5.37 -4.32
N LYS A 77 -11.53 6.21 -3.33
CA LYS A 77 -11.24 7.63 -3.54
C LYS A 77 -10.01 7.84 -4.42
N ASP A 78 -8.93 7.13 -4.14
CA ASP A 78 -7.64 7.31 -4.83
C ASP A 78 -7.68 6.75 -6.24
N PHE A 79 -8.35 5.61 -6.45
CA PHE A 79 -8.59 5.06 -7.78
C PHE A 79 -9.42 6.01 -8.63
N LEU A 80 -10.54 6.53 -8.11
CA LEU A 80 -11.38 7.51 -8.80
C LEU A 80 -10.60 8.77 -9.19
N ALA A 81 -9.81 9.32 -8.26
CA ALA A 81 -9.02 10.51 -8.50
C ALA A 81 -7.95 10.29 -9.59
N LYS A 82 -7.26 9.15 -9.56
CA LYS A 82 -6.21 8.83 -10.53
C LYS A 82 -6.79 8.45 -11.89
N ALA A 83 -7.87 7.66 -11.93
CA ALA A 83 -8.55 7.30 -13.15
C ALA A 83 -9.14 8.53 -13.85
N ALA A 84 -9.63 9.53 -13.10
CA ALA A 84 -10.07 10.80 -13.68
C ALA A 84 -8.92 11.60 -14.31
N GLN A 85 -7.71 11.54 -13.75
CA GLN A 85 -6.53 12.26 -14.24
C GLN A 85 -5.85 11.56 -15.43
N ASN A 86 -5.74 10.23 -15.37
CA ASN A 86 -5.11 9.41 -16.40
C ASN A 86 -5.83 8.07 -16.52
N PRO A 87 -6.96 8.00 -17.26
CA PRO A 87 -7.69 6.76 -17.45
C PRO A 87 -6.84 5.65 -18.09
N ALA A 88 -5.86 6.02 -18.92
CA ALA A 88 -4.97 5.08 -19.61
C ALA A 88 -3.93 4.42 -18.68
N ALA A 89 -3.74 4.93 -17.46
CA ALA A 89 -2.91 4.29 -16.44
C ALA A 89 -3.57 3.03 -15.86
N PHE A 90 -4.87 2.81 -16.15
CA PHE A 90 -5.63 1.69 -15.63
C PHE A 90 -6.15 0.85 -16.79
N THR A 91 -5.96 -0.47 -16.69
CA THR A 91 -6.71 -1.41 -17.52
C THR A 91 -8.14 -1.44 -16.99
N LEU A 92 -9.03 -0.69 -17.65
CA LEU A 92 -10.45 -0.65 -17.33
C LEU A 92 -11.18 -1.72 -18.16
N PRO A 93 -12.24 -2.34 -17.64
CA PRO A 93 -13.08 -3.22 -18.44
C PRO A 93 -13.65 -2.53 -19.69
N ASP A 94 -13.95 -3.34 -20.69
CA ASP A 94 -14.46 -2.86 -21.98
C ASP A 94 -15.67 -1.93 -21.80
N GLY A 95 -15.69 -0.85 -22.56
CA GLY A 95 -16.75 0.16 -22.52
C GLY A 95 -16.58 1.23 -21.43
N VAL A 96 -15.86 0.96 -20.33
CA VAL A 96 -15.67 1.94 -19.25
C VAL A 96 -14.91 3.18 -19.73
N ALA A 97 -13.90 3.00 -20.59
CA ALA A 97 -13.11 4.11 -21.14
C ALA A 97 -13.94 5.09 -22.02
N ALA A 98 -15.06 4.63 -22.58
CA ALA A 98 -15.96 5.44 -23.39
C ALA A 98 -16.91 6.29 -22.55
N LEU A 99 -17.14 5.90 -21.28
CA LEU A 99 -18.01 6.62 -20.36
C LEU A 99 -17.45 8.01 -20.03
N LYS A 100 -18.35 8.93 -19.66
CA LYS A 100 -18.03 10.30 -19.23
C LYS A 100 -18.95 10.71 -18.07
N GLY A 101 -18.58 11.78 -17.37
CA GLY A 101 -19.43 12.39 -16.33
C GLY A 101 -19.82 11.41 -15.22
N GLU A 102 -21.08 11.45 -14.82
CA GLU A 102 -21.63 10.64 -13.72
C GLU A 102 -21.60 9.13 -14.02
N GLU A 103 -21.76 8.73 -15.28
CA GLU A 103 -21.75 7.31 -15.66
C GLU A 103 -20.37 6.69 -15.49
N LEU A 104 -19.31 7.43 -15.85
CA LEU A 104 -17.93 7.02 -15.59
C LEU A 104 -17.67 6.95 -14.08
N ALA A 105 -18.13 7.93 -13.31
CA ALA A 105 -17.95 7.94 -11.86
C ALA A 105 -18.64 6.74 -11.19
N ALA A 106 -19.86 6.41 -11.61
CA ALA A 106 -20.60 5.26 -11.11
C ALA A 106 -19.92 3.93 -11.49
N ALA A 107 -19.44 3.80 -12.72
CA ALA A 107 -18.71 2.62 -13.17
C ALA A 107 -17.41 2.42 -12.40
N LEU A 108 -16.60 3.48 -12.22
CA LEU A 108 -15.35 3.41 -11.47
C LEU A 108 -15.58 3.13 -9.98
N ALA A 109 -16.65 3.65 -9.38
CA ALA A 109 -17.02 3.34 -8.01
C ALA A 109 -17.33 1.85 -7.85
N LYS A 110 -18.16 1.29 -8.75
CA LYS A 110 -18.47 -0.14 -8.77
C LYS A 110 -17.22 -1.00 -8.97
N LEU A 111 -16.36 -0.63 -9.92
CA LEU A 111 -15.10 -1.36 -10.13
C LEU A 111 -14.25 -1.39 -8.89
N THR A 112 -14.26 -0.32 -8.09
CA THR A 112 -13.44 -0.31 -6.89
C THR A 112 -14.02 -1.17 -5.75
N ASP A 113 -15.34 -1.32 -5.66
CA ASP A 113 -15.99 -2.32 -4.81
C ASP A 113 -15.57 -3.74 -5.21
N ASP A 114 -15.53 -3.98 -6.51
CA ASP A 114 -15.13 -5.27 -7.07
C ASP A 114 -13.62 -5.53 -6.88
N TYR A 115 -12.79 -4.50 -7.01
CA TYR A 115 -11.33 -4.59 -6.93
C TYR A 115 -10.86 -4.75 -5.49
N TRP A 116 -11.32 -3.89 -4.58
CA TRP A 116 -10.89 -3.84 -3.17
C TRP A 116 -12.00 -4.23 -2.17
N PRO A 117 -12.60 -5.43 -2.26
CA PRO A 117 -13.69 -5.81 -1.37
C PRO A 117 -13.20 -5.92 0.07
N ALA A 118 -13.77 -5.08 0.94
CA ALA A 118 -13.48 -5.14 2.38
C ALA A 118 -13.77 -6.54 2.94
N GLY A 119 -12.93 -7.01 3.86
CA GLY A 119 -13.00 -8.37 4.40
C GLY A 119 -12.22 -9.41 3.58
N SER A 120 -11.73 -9.05 2.40
CA SER A 120 -11.00 -10.01 1.55
C SER A 120 -9.55 -10.20 1.97
N PRO A 121 -9.01 -11.42 1.89
CA PRO A 121 -7.63 -11.70 2.26
C PRO A 121 -6.65 -11.16 1.23
N VAL A 122 -5.49 -10.70 1.70
CA VAL A 122 -4.37 -10.30 0.87
C VAL A 122 -3.13 -11.06 1.31
N GLU A 123 -2.28 -11.42 0.36
CA GLU A 123 -0.94 -11.95 0.62
C GLU A 123 0.09 -11.06 -0.08
N LEU A 124 1.13 -10.68 0.66
CA LEU A 124 2.25 -9.92 0.14
C LEU A 124 3.55 -10.62 0.51
N ILE A 125 4.45 -10.79 -0.46
CA ILE A 125 5.75 -11.43 -0.27
C ILE A 125 6.84 -10.43 -0.62
N TRP A 126 7.74 -10.19 0.31
CA TRP A 126 8.96 -9.43 0.06
C TRP A 126 10.19 -10.29 0.27
N SER A 127 11.24 -10.01 -0.49
CA SER A 127 12.47 -10.79 -0.50
C SER A 127 13.68 -9.89 -0.35
N ASP A 128 14.51 -10.18 0.65
CA ASP A 128 15.89 -9.74 0.76
C ASP A 128 16.77 -10.88 0.25
N ALA A 129 16.98 -10.93 -1.07
CA ALA A 129 17.73 -12.01 -1.70
C ALA A 129 19.23 -11.96 -1.35
N ALA A 130 19.76 -10.77 -1.03
CA ALA A 130 21.19 -10.55 -0.79
C ALA A 130 21.59 -10.66 0.69
N GLY A 131 20.63 -10.65 1.61
CA GLY A 131 20.88 -10.58 3.04
C GLY A 131 21.41 -9.21 3.49
N ASP A 132 21.23 -8.17 2.67
CA ASP A 132 21.72 -6.81 2.94
C ASP A 132 20.71 -5.95 3.72
N GLY A 133 19.54 -6.52 4.03
CA GLY A 133 18.44 -5.85 4.72
C GLY A 133 17.49 -5.08 3.80
N THR A 134 17.69 -5.15 2.48
CA THR A 134 16.84 -4.53 1.46
C THR A 134 15.84 -5.54 0.92
N TYR A 135 14.58 -5.36 1.30
CA TYR A 135 13.48 -6.21 0.86
C TYR A 135 12.82 -5.62 -0.38
N ILE A 136 12.59 -6.45 -1.39
CA ILE A 136 11.87 -6.09 -2.61
C ILE A 136 10.55 -6.85 -2.64
N LEU A 137 9.44 -6.17 -2.89
CA LEU A 137 8.14 -6.81 -3.08
C LEU A 137 8.20 -7.70 -4.32
N LYS A 138 8.08 -9.01 -4.09
CA LYS A 138 8.11 -10.04 -5.13
C LYS A 138 6.73 -10.37 -5.65
N HIS A 139 5.74 -10.34 -4.76
CA HIS A 139 4.42 -10.84 -5.04
C HIS A 139 3.37 -10.12 -4.20
N MET A 140 2.21 -9.89 -4.79
CA MET A 140 1.05 -9.31 -4.15
C MET A 140 -0.21 -9.94 -4.73
N GLU A 141 -1.04 -10.52 -3.89
CA GLU A 141 -2.18 -11.33 -4.32
C GLU A 141 -3.44 -11.09 -3.49
N ASN A 142 -4.55 -11.14 -4.21
CA ASN A 142 -5.92 -11.20 -3.71
C ASN A 142 -6.78 -11.69 -4.87
N ALA A 143 -7.81 -12.48 -4.58
CA ALA A 143 -8.65 -13.10 -5.60
C ALA A 143 -9.30 -12.09 -6.56
N SER A 144 -9.78 -10.95 -6.06
CA SER A 144 -10.35 -9.89 -6.90
C SER A 144 -9.29 -9.27 -7.81
N TRP A 145 -8.08 -9.05 -7.31
CA TRP A 145 -7.04 -8.37 -8.08
C TRP A 145 -6.66 -9.20 -9.29
N SER A 146 -6.50 -10.51 -9.07
CA SER A 146 -6.26 -11.48 -10.14
C SER A 146 -7.44 -11.59 -11.11
N ALA A 147 -8.67 -11.64 -10.61
CA ALA A 147 -9.87 -11.74 -11.45
C ALA A 147 -10.04 -10.55 -12.41
N PHE A 148 -9.58 -9.36 -11.99
CA PHE A 148 -9.64 -8.14 -12.79
C PHE A 148 -8.30 -7.76 -13.44
N GLY A 149 -7.29 -8.62 -13.36
CA GLY A 149 -6.00 -8.40 -14.02
C GLY A 149 -5.22 -7.19 -13.51
N LEU A 150 -5.41 -6.81 -12.24
CA LEU A 150 -4.71 -5.68 -11.64
C LEU A 150 -3.24 -6.03 -11.42
N THR A 151 -2.35 -5.19 -11.94
CA THR A 151 -0.92 -5.38 -11.77
C THR A 151 -0.45 -4.91 -10.39
N GLN A 152 0.68 -5.43 -9.92
CA GLN A 152 1.32 -4.97 -8.69
C GLN A 152 1.50 -3.45 -8.66
N ASP A 153 1.95 -2.86 -9.77
CA ASP A 153 2.17 -1.42 -9.89
C ASP A 153 0.85 -0.63 -9.73
N MET A 154 -0.24 -1.10 -10.33
CA MET A 154 -1.56 -0.48 -10.16
C MET A 154 -2.01 -0.53 -8.70
N ILE A 155 -1.85 -1.68 -8.04
CA ILE A 155 -2.25 -1.85 -6.63
C ILE A 155 -1.41 -0.94 -5.72
N LEU A 156 -0.09 -0.92 -5.91
CA LEU A 156 0.82 -0.06 -5.14
C LEU A 156 0.49 1.42 -5.32
N GLN A 157 0.20 1.84 -6.56
CA GLN A 157 -0.19 3.21 -6.85
C GLN A 157 -1.50 3.63 -6.20
N VAL A 158 -2.39 2.70 -5.85
CA VAL A 158 -3.66 3.02 -5.18
C VAL A 158 -3.52 2.95 -3.67
N ILE A 159 -2.85 1.93 -3.13
CA ILE A 159 -2.76 1.73 -1.67
C ILE A 159 -1.68 2.61 -1.02
N PHE A 160 -0.58 2.89 -1.73
CA PHE A 160 0.63 3.52 -1.14
C PHE A 160 1.08 4.82 -1.81
N ALA A 161 0.36 5.33 -2.82
CA ALA A 161 0.71 6.63 -3.41
C ALA A 161 0.22 7.78 -2.52
N ARG A 162 1.02 8.11 -1.50
CA ARG A 162 1.00 9.43 -0.87
C ARG A 162 2.02 10.35 -1.53
#